data_AF-A0A0F9K2U4-F1
#
_entry.id   AF-A0A0F9K2U4-F1
#
_cell.length_a   1.000
_cell.length_b   1.000
_cell.length_c   1.000
_cell.angle_alpha   90.00
_cell.angle_beta   90.00
_cell.angle_gamma   90.00
#
_symmetry.space_group_name_H-M   'P 1'
#
loop_
_entity.id
_entity.type
_entity.pdbx_description
1 polymer ?
#
loop_
_entity_poly.entity_id
_entity_poly.type
_entity_poly.pdbx_seq_one_letter_code
_entity_poly.pdbx_strand_id
1 'polypeptide(L)' 'PPLAGADYLMENREASIRGVKYGQQQEIVVNGETYTTAMPNPRLEDEEIADVMNYILNSWGNASEDIVTLEEVEGITEE' A
#
# COMPACT_ATOMS: atom_id res chain seq x y z
N PRO A 1 -3.92 3.57 9.97
CA PRO A 1 -2.48 3.83 10.22
C PRO A 1 -1.97 5.04 9.42
N PRO A 2 -0.91 5.72 9.87
CA PRO A 2 -0.29 6.80 9.10
C PRO A 2 0.40 6.26 7.84
N LEU A 3 0.43 7.07 6.77
CA LEU A 3 1.21 6.78 5.56
C LEU A 3 2.61 7.44 5.59
N ALA A 4 2.78 8.48 6.41
CA ALA A 4 4.03 9.23 6.52
C ALA A 4 5.07 8.44 7.29
N GLY A 5 6.24 8.21 6.68
CA GLY A 5 7.32 7.43 7.28
C GLY A 5 6.86 6.06 7.75
N ALA A 6 5.98 5.40 7.00
CA ALA A 6 5.37 4.13 7.40
C ALA A 6 6.29 2.96 7.01
N ASP A 7 6.86 2.29 8.01
CA ASP A 7 7.66 1.08 7.84
C ASP A 7 6.93 0.00 7.02
N TYR A 8 5.65 -0.22 7.33
CA TYR A 8 4.82 -1.25 6.73
C TYR A 8 4.77 -1.14 5.21
N LEU A 9 4.68 0.08 4.66
CA LEU A 9 4.59 0.30 3.21
C LEU A 9 5.86 -0.12 2.48
N MET A 10 7.02 0.09 3.12
CA MET A 10 8.34 -0.21 2.55
C MET A 10 8.69 -1.68 2.72
N GLU A 11 8.37 -2.26 3.88
CA GLU A 11 8.71 -3.64 4.22
C GLU A 11 7.73 -4.67 3.63
N ASN A 12 6.48 -4.26 3.36
CA ASN A 12 5.40 -5.15 2.90
C ASN A 12 4.78 -4.64 1.59
N ARG A 13 5.61 -4.40 0.58
CA ARG A 13 5.20 -3.80 -0.70
C ARG A 13 4.00 -4.50 -1.34
N GLU A 14 4.06 -5.82 -1.52
CA GLU A 14 2.97 -6.59 -2.14
C GLU A 14 1.67 -6.48 -1.34
N ALA A 15 1.75 -6.61 -0.01
CA ALA A 15 0.59 -6.47 0.87
C ALA A 15 0.02 -5.05 0.88
N SER A 16 0.88 -4.03 0.70
CA SER A 16 0.49 -2.63 0.61
C SER A 16 -0.26 -2.34 -0.69
N ILE A 17 0.25 -2.85 -1.82
CA ILE A 17 -0.45 -2.77 -3.11
C ILE A 17 -1.80 -3.51 -3.02
N ARG A 18 -1.82 -4.72 -2.44
CA ARG A 18 -3.06 -5.48 -2.20
C ARG A 18 -4.05 -4.70 -1.35
N GLY A 19 -3.59 -4.05 -0.29
CA GLY A 19 -4.40 -3.22 0.60
C GLY A 19 -5.08 -2.07 -0.13
N VAL A 20 -4.39 -1.44 -1.09
CA VAL A 20 -4.98 -0.39 -1.94
C VAL A 20 -5.93 -0.97 -2.98
N LYS A 21 -5.60 -2.12 -3.59
CA LYS A 21 -6.40 -2.75 -4.65
C LYS A 21 -7.71 -3.35 -4.15
N TYR A 22 -7.68 -3.99 -2.98
CA TYR A 22 -8.80 -4.80 -2.46
C TYR A 22 -9.33 -4.31 -1.11
N GLY A 23 -8.66 -3.36 -0.46
CA GLY A 23 -8.90 -3.04 0.94
C GLY A 23 -8.12 -3.95 1.88
N GLN A 24 -8.31 -3.75 3.19
CA GLN A 24 -7.60 -4.46 4.24
C GLN A 24 -8.52 -4.71 5.43
N GLN A 25 -8.48 -5.92 6.00
CA GLN A 25 -9.30 -6.27 7.18
C GLN A 25 -8.49 -6.94 8.29
N GLN A 26 -7.21 -7.23 8.02
CA GLN A 26 -6.34 -7.94 8.94
C GLN A 26 -5.65 -6.97 9.90
N GLU A 27 -5.26 -7.48 11.07
CA GLU A 27 -4.42 -6.74 12.00
C GLU A 27 -3.05 -6.47 11.37
N ILE A 28 -2.58 -5.23 11.47
CA ILE A 28 -1.24 -4.84 11.01
C ILE A 28 -0.53 -3.98 12.05
N VAL A 29 0.80 -3.97 11.98
CA VAL A 29 1.65 -3.10 12.80
C VAL A 29 2.29 -2.07 11.87
N VAL A 30 2.14 -0.79 12.23
CA VAL A 30 2.75 0.33 11.51
C VAL A 30 3.46 1.21 12.53
N ASN A 31 4.75 1.43 12.34
CA ASN A 31 5.62 2.21 13.22
C ASN A 31 5.55 1.74 14.68
N GLY A 32 5.47 0.42 14.90
CA GLY A 32 5.39 -0.21 16.21
C GLY A 32 4.02 -0.16 16.89
N GLU A 33 3.00 0.42 16.25
CA GLU A 33 1.63 0.45 16.75
C GLU A 33 0.71 -0.51 16.01
N THR A 34 -0.15 -1.22 16.74
CA THR A 34 -1.10 -2.19 16.19
C THR A 34 -2.41 -1.51 15.74
N TYR A 35 -2.85 -1.83 14.53
CA TYR A 35 -4.09 -1.35 13.93
C TYR A 35 -4.97 -2.53 13.47
N THR A 36 -6.25 -2.48 13.82
CA THR A 36 -7.26 -3.52 13.49
C THR A 36 -8.46 -2.95 12.73
N THR A 37 -8.35 -1.70 12.25
CA THR A 37 -9.43 -1.04 11.53
C THR A 37 -9.49 -1.52 10.09
N ALA A 38 -10.68 -1.88 9.63
CA ALA A 38 -10.89 -2.25 8.23
C ALA A 38 -10.76 -1.04 7.30
N MET A 39 -10.02 -1.22 6.22
CA MET A 39 -9.94 -0.33 5.06
C MET A 39 -10.80 -0.91 3.94
N PRO A 40 -11.92 -0.28 3.55
CA PRO A 40 -12.74 -0.75 2.44
C PRO A 40 -12.01 -0.59 1.09
N ASN A 41 -12.38 -1.40 0.11
CA ASN A 41 -11.87 -1.29 -1.26
C ASN A 41 -12.20 0.11 -1.84
N PRO A 42 -11.20 0.90 -2.25
CA PRO A 42 -11.41 2.24 -2.81
C PRO A 42 -11.92 2.25 -4.26
N ARG A 43 -11.91 1.09 -4.95
CA ARG A 43 -12.37 0.87 -6.34
C ARG A 43 -11.60 1.69 -7.37
N LEU A 44 -10.28 1.72 -7.22
CA LEU A 44 -9.35 2.34 -8.16
C LEU A 44 -9.02 1.36 -9.30
N GLU A 45 -8.68 1.91 -10.46
CA GLU A 45 -8.11 1.15 -11.57
C GLU A 45 -6.63 0.84 -11.33
N ASP A 46 -6.09 -0.20 -11.98
CA ASP A 46 -4.70 -0.66 -11.74
C ASP A 46 -3.65 0.44 -12.04
N GLU A 47 -3.90 1.31 -13.03
CA GLU A 47 -3.07 2.48 -13.31
C GLU A 47 -3.10 3.50 -12.16
N GLU A 48 -4.30 3.82 -11.64
CA GLU A 48 -4.46 4.75 -10.52
C GLU A 48 -3.79 4.21 -9.24
N ILE A 49 -3.83 2.89 -9.04
CA ILE A 49 -3.16 2.24 -7.91
C ILE A 49 -1.64 2.40 -8.04
N ALA A 50 -1.06 2.15 -9.22
CA ALA A 50 0.37 2.34 -9.45
C ALA A 50 0.78 3.80 -9.17
N ASP A 51 0.02 4.77 -9.67
CA ASP A 51 0.30 6.20 -9.47
C ASP A 51 0.23 6.59 -7.99
N VAL A 52 -0.84 6.20 -7.29
CA VAL A 52 -1.04 6.51 -5.86
C VAL A 52 0.04 5.85 -5.02
N MET A 53 0.39 4.59 -5.29
CA MET A 53 1.46 3.91 -4.55
C MET A 53 2.81 4.60 -4.76
N ASN A 54 3.17 4.95 -6.00
CA ASN A 54 4.41 5.68 -6.26
C ASN A 54 4.43 7.05 -5.57
N TYR A 55 3.30 7.76 -5.56
CA TYR A 55 3.18 9.03 -4.84
C TYR A 55 3.38 8.84 -3.34
N ILE A 56 2.70 7.86 -2.71
CA ILE A 56 2.80 7.58 -1.28
C ILE A 56 4.25 7.19 -0.89
N LEU A 57 4.87 6.29 -1.66
CA LEU A 57 6.21 5.77 -1.39
C LEU A 57 7.33 6.81 -1.55
N ASN A 58 7.03 7.95 -2.15
CA ASN A 58 7.97 9.07 -2.34
C ASN A 58 7.50 10.38 -1.69
N SER A 59 6.48 10.30 -0.84
CA SER A 59 5.93 11.43 -0.10
C SER A 59 6.11 11.28 1.40
N TRP A 60 6.00 12.40 2.12
CA TRP A 60 5.92 12.42 3.59
C TRP A 60 7.07 11.70 4.32
N GLY A 61 8.28 11.79 3.77
CA GLY A 61 9.47 11.18 4.34
C GLY A 61 9.68 9.71 3.95
N ASN A 62 8.79 9.13 3.14
CA ASN A 62 9.06 7.87 2.46
C ASN A 62 10.00 8.12 1.29
N ALA A 63 10.89 7.16 1.02
CA ALA A 63 11.79 7.18 -0.12
C ALA A 63 11.96 5.75 -0.64
N SER A 64 11.37 5.47 -1.79
CA SER A 64 11.53 4.21 -2.51
C SER A 64 12.40 4.42 -3.73
N GLU A 65 13.41 3.57 -3.91
CA GLU A 65 14.20 3.55 -5.15
C GLU A 65 13.46 2.83 -6.28
N ASP A 66 12.53 1.93 -5.93
CA ASP A 66 11.79 1.09 -6.87
C ASP A 66 10.40 1.66 -7.18
N ILE A 67 10.12 1.80 -8.48
CA ILE A 67 8.83 2.24 -9.03
C ILE A 67 7.84 1.08 -8.98
N VAL A 68 6.61 1.35 -8.53
CA VAL A 68 5.47 0.42 -8.69
C VAL A 68 5.01 0.48 -10.13
N THR A 69 5.05 -0.66 -10.81
CA THR A 69 4.66 -0.75 -12.23
C THR A 69 3.22 -1.23 -12.37
N LEU A 70 2.60 -0.93 -13.50
CA LEU A 70 1.27 -1.46 -13.82
C LEU A 70 1.26 -3.00 -13.80
N GLU A 71 2.26 -3.64 -14.41
CA GLU A 71 2.40 -5.10 -14.43
C GLU A 71 2.47 -5.72 -13.03
N GLU A 72 3.17 -5.05 -12.10
CA GLU A 72 3.21 -5.46 -10.70
C GLU A 72 1.83 -5.39 -10.06
N VAL A 73 1.07 -4.32 -10.28
CA VAL A 73 -0.28 -4.15 -9.75
C VAL A 73 -1.25 -5.17 -10.34
N GLU A 74 -1.20 -5.41 -11.65
CA GLU A 74 -2.03 -6.40 -12.35
C GLU A 74 -1.78 -7.82 -11.81
N GLY A 75 -0.54 -8.13 -11.46
CA GLY A 75 -0.15 -9.42 -10.88
C GLY A 75 -0.67 -9.68 -9.46
N ILE A 76 -1.15 -8.65 -8.75
CA ILE A 76 -1.71 -8.81 -7.40
C ILE A 76 -3.12 -9.37 -7.47
N THR A 77 -3.34 -10.49 -6.77
CA THR A 77 -4.64 -11.12 -6.61
C THR A 77 -5.25 -10.86 -5.22
N GLU A 78 -6.58 -11.01 -5.15
CA GLU A 78 -7.30 -11.12 -3.87
C GLU A 78 -6.80 -12.39 -3.14
N GLU A 79 -6.72 -12.31 -1.80
CA GLU A 79 -6.20 -13.39 -0.94
C GLU A 79 -7.20 -14.54 -0.77
#